data_AF-A0A3S2A3Z9-F1
#
_entry.id   AF-A0A3S2A3Z9-F1
#
_cell.length_a   1.000
_cell.length_b   1.000
_cell.length_c   1.000
_cell.angle_alpha   90.00
_cell.angle_beta   90.00
_cell.angle_gamma   90.00
#
_symmetry.space_group_name_H-M   'P 1'
#
loop_
_entity.id
_entity.type
_entity.pdbx_description
1 polymer ?
#
loop_
_entity_poly.entity_id
_entity_poly.type
_entity_poly.pdbx_seq_one_letter_code
_entity_poly.pdbx_strand_id
1 'polypeptide(L)'
;MEQSRRINFREDERSLLLRLLLQVASAREPEIAAVLTGRRSLVSLAAEQRIPALQATGVWFQLLAIADELLAMRVRRELEQGAGVDEVPGSFAGVIAQMAANGHSAEEVQATLDELCVGPTMTAHPTEAKRVTVLE
;
A
#
# COMPACT_ATOMS: atom_id res chain seq x y z
N MET A 1 -32.74 -17.13 -13.95
CA MET A 1 -32.16 -15.82 -13.56
C MET A 1 -32.46 -15.69 -12.09
N GLU A 2 -31.52 -15.64 -11.15
CA GLU A 2 -30.21 -14.99 -11.12
C GLU A 2 -29.13 -15.94 -10.61
N GLN A 3 -28.00 -16.00 -11.31
CA GLN A 3 -26.79 -16.57 -10.75
C GLN A 3 -26.31 -15.63 -9.64
N SER A 4 -26.49 -16.07 -8.39
CA SER A 4 -25.85 -15.47 -7.23
C SER A 4 -24.33 -15.56 -7.46
N ARG A 5 -23.74 -14.43 -7.86
CA ARG A 5 -22.31 -14.30 -8.12
C ARG A 5 -21.60 -14.57 -6.80
N ARG A 6 -21.09 -15.81 -6.64
CA ARG A 6 -20.23 -16.17 -5.51
C ARG A 6 -19.09 -15.18 -5.48
N ILE A 7 -19.12 -14.24 -4.53
CA ILE A 7 -17.93 -13.47 -4.17
C ILE A 7 -17.01 -14.51 -3.53
N ASN A 8 -16.10 -15.06 -4.32
CA ASN A 8 -15.00 -15.86 -3.80
C ASN A 8 -14.31 -15.00 -2.75
N PHE A 9 -14.37 -15.41 -1.47
CA PHE A 9 -13.49 -14.89 -0.42
C PHE A 9 -12.07 -15.30 -0.82
N ARG A 10 -11.45 -14.52 -1.71
CA ARG A 10 -10.01 -14.53 -1.91
C ARG A 10 -9.43 -14.16 -0.55
N GLU A 11 -8.48 -14.96 -0.09
CA GLU A 11 -7.72 -14.62 1.10
C GLU A 11 -7.18 -13.19 0.97
N ASP A 12 -7.44 -12.34 1.98
CA ASP A 12 -6.89 -10.99 2.05
C ASP A 12 -5.35 -11.09 1.97
N GLU A 13 -4.72 -10.32 1.09
CA GLU A 13 -3.27 -10.26 0.89
C GLU A 13 -2.53 -10.11 2.23
N ARG A 14 -3.10 -9.40 3.21
CA ARG A 14 -2.57 -9.27 4.57
C ARG A 14 -2.51 -10.61 5.31
N SER A 15 -3.56 -11.43 5.19
CA SER A 15 -3.65 -12.76 5.83
C SER A 15 -2.64 -13.73 5.23
N LEU A 16 -2.44 -13.67 3.91
CA LEU A 16 -1.42 -14.46 3.21
C LEU A 16 -0.03 -14.09 3.72
N LEU A 17 0.32 -12.80 3.73
CA LEU A 17 1.64 -12.34 4.15
C LEU A 17 1.92 -12.64 5.62
N LEU A 18 0.94 -12.46 6.52
CA LEU A 18 1.08 -12.82 7.93
C LEU A 18 1.36 -14.31 8.09
N ARG A 19 0.61 -15.15 7.40
CA ARG A 19 0.75 -16.61 7.49
C ARG A 19 2.11 -17.08 6.98
N LEU A 20 2.59 -16.51 5.88
CA LEU A 20 3.94 -16.80 5.36
C LEU A 20 5.04 -16.34 6.34
N LEU A 21 4.90 -15.15 6.93
CA LEU A 21 5.82 -14.67 7.95
C LEU A 21 5.84 -15.60 9.17
N LEU A 22 4.66 -16.01 9.65
CA LEU A 22 4.54 -16.94 10.77
C LEU A 22 5.13 -18.32 10.45
N GLN A 23 5.00 -18.81 9.22
CA GLN A 23 5.62 -20.06 8.79
C GLN A 23 7.16 -19.98 8.86
N VAL A 24 7.74 -18.89 8.35
CA VAL A 24 9.19 -18.66 8.40
C VAL A 24 9.68 -18.48 9.84
N ALA A 25 8.99 -17.67 10.64
CA ALA A 25 9.33 -17.43 12.03
C ALA A 25 9.22 -18.72 12.87
N SER A 26 8.16 -19.51 12.68
CA SER A 26 7.97 -20.76 13.44
C SER A 26 9.03 -21.80 13.11
N ALA A 27 9.53 -21.85 11.87
CA ALA A 27 10.56 -22.79 11.46
C ALA A 27 11.96 -22.44 11.99
N ARG A 28 12.22 -21.16 12.28
CA ARG A 28 13.54 -20.66 12.67
C ARG A 28 13.63 -20.31 14.15
N GLU A 29 12.63 -19.59 14.66
CA GLU A 29 12.60 -19.00 16.01
C GLU A 29 11.15 -19.02 16.55
N PRO A 30 10.69 -20.16 17.11
CA PRO A 30 9.30 -20.35 17.56
C PRO A 30 8.82 -19.30 18.57
N GLU A 31 9.72 -18.81 19.42
CA GLU A 31 9.41 -17.79 20.43
C GLU A 31 9.06 -16.43 19.81
N ILE A 32 9.67 -16.10 18.67
CA ILE A 32 9.34 -14.88 17.93
C ILE A 32 7.95 -15.01 17.29
N ALA A 33 7.62 -16.19 16.75
CA ALA A 33 6.28 -16.44 16.23
C ALA A 33 5.19 -16.34 17.32
N ALA A 34 5.50 -16.73 18.56
CA ALA A 34 4.61 -16.54 19.70
C ALA A 34 4.37 -15.06 20.02
N VAL A 35 5.39 -14.20 19.85
CA VAL A 35 5.25 -12.75 19.98
C VAL A 35 4.40 -12.15 18.86
N LEU A 36 4.67 -12.51 17.60
CA LEU A 36 3.89 -12.02 16.45
C LEU A 36 2.40 -12.36 16.52
N THR A 37 2.07 -13.50 17.16
CA THR A 37 0.67 -13.93 17.37
C THR A 37 0.05 -13.39 18.66
N GLY A 38 0.78 -12.58 19.44
CA GLY A 38 0.32 -12.06 20.73
C GLY A 38 0.20 -13.10 21.84
N ARG A 39 0.62 -14.35 21.60
CA ARG A 39 0.61 -15.44 22.59
C ARG A 39 1.69 -15.26 23.66
N ARG A 40 2.72 -14.47 23.37
CA ARG A 40 3.80 -14.14 24.29
C ARG A 40 4.09 -12.65 24.26
N SER A 41 4.39 -12.08 25.43
CA SER A 41 4.82 -10.69 25.53
C SER A 41 6.31 -10.53 25.25
N LEU A 42 6.69 -9.50 24.52
CA LEU A 42 8.09 -9.21 24.16
C LEU A 42 9.01 -9.06 25.39
N VAL A 43 8.51 -8.50 26.50
CA VAL A 43 9.29 -8.34 27.74
C VAL A 43 9.58 -9.66 28.45
N SER A 44 8.81 -10.71 28.16
CA SER A 44 9.00 -12.04 28.72
C SER A 44 10.09 -12.85 28.00
N LEU A 45 10.63 -12.34 26.88
CA LEU A 45 11.73 -12.97 26.16
C LEU A 45 13.07 -12.71 26.83
N ALA A 46 14.00 -13.65 26.60
CA ALA A 46 15.42 -13.45 26.92
C ALA A 46 15.96 -12.21 26.19
N ALA A 47 16.94 -11.53 26.79
CA ALA A 47 17.39 -10.22 26.32
C ALA A 47 17.88 -10.26 24.86
N GLU A 48 18.58 -11.33 24.51
CA GLU A 48 19.10 -11.63 23.17
C GLU A 48 18.01 -11.85 22.11
N GLN A 49 16.80 -12.25 22.51
CA GLN A 49 15.68 -12.50 21.60
C GLN A 49 14.80 -11.27 21.38
N ARG A 50 14.93 -10.23 22.22
CA ARG A 50 14.07 -9.03 22.13
C ARG A 50 14.32 -8.23 20.86
N ILE A 51 15.58 -8.04 20.47
CA ILE A 51 15.93 -7.33 19.23
C ILE A 51 15.39 -8.08 18.00
N PRO A 52 15.64 -9.40 17.83
CA PRO A 52 15.03 -10.19 16.76
C PRO A 52 13.49 -10.13 16.74
N ALA A 53 12.83 -10.16 17.91
CA ALA A 53 11.38 -10.04 18.00
C ALA A 53 10.85 -8.67 17.56
N LEU A 54 11.55 -7.58 17.90
CA LEU A 54 11.25 -6.24 17.40
C LEU A 54 11.45 -6.14 15.88
N GLN A 55 12.54 -6.74 15.36
CA GLN A 55 12.80 -6.77 13.91
C GLN A 55 11.71 -7.53 13.16
N ALA A 56 11.28 -8.69 13.66
CA ALA A 56 10.19 -9.45 13.07
C ALA A 56 8.86 -8.67 13.07
N THR A 57 8.59 -7.93 14.15
CA THR A 57 7.45 -7.01 14.21
C THR A 57 7.59 -5.88 13.16
N GLY A 58 8.80 -5.33 12.99
CA GLY A 58 9.11 -4.36 11.95
C GLY A 58 8.87 -4.91 10.53
N VAL A 59 9.26 -6.15 10.27
CA VAL A 59 8.99 -6.85 8.99
C VAL A 59 7.48 -6.98 8.79
N TRP A 60 6.71 -7.35 9.83
CA TRP A 60 5.26 -7.40 9.72
C TRP A 60 4.64 -6.05 9.33
N PHE A 61 5.09 -4.94 9.93
CA PHE A 61 4.62 -3.61 9.55
C PHE A 61 4.96 -3.25 8.10
N GLN A 62 6.14 -3.63 7.61
CA GLN A 62 6.52 -3.40 6.22
C GLN A 62 5.65 -4.22 5.25
N LEU A 63 5.36 -5.48 5.58
CA LEU A 63 4.45 -6.33 4.79
C LEU A 63 3.03 -5.76 4.76
N LEU A 64 2.56 -5.22 5.88
CA LEU A 64 1.25 -4.55 5.95
C LEU A 64 1.20 -3.32 5.03
N ALA A 65 2.25 -2.48 5.04
CA ALA A 65 2.34 -1.33 4.15
C ALA A 65 2.30 -1.75 2.66
N ILE A 66 3.02 -2.82 2.29
CA ILE A 66 3.00 -3.36 0.92
C ILE A 66 1.59 -3.86 0.55
N ALA A 67 0.92 -4.59 1.44
CA ALA A 67 -0.44 -5.08 1.18
C ALA A 67 -1.42 -3.92 0.93
N ASP A 68 -1.30 -2.84 1.71
CA ASP A 68 -2.16 -1.67 1.59
C ASP A 68 -1.91 -0.92 0.28
N GLU A 69 -0.66 -0.79 -0.14
CA GLU A 69 -0.30 -0.19 -1.42
C GLU A 69 -0.83 -1.02 -2.60
N LEU A 70 -0.72 -2.35 -2.53
CA LEU A 70 -1.29 -3.26 -3.54
C LEU A 70 -2.81 -3.13 -3.63
N LEU A 71 -3.49 -3.04 -2.48
CA LEU A 71 -4.94 -2.85 -2.44
C LEU A 71 -5.33 -1.49 -3.05
N ALA A 72 -4.64 -0.41 -2.67
CA ALA A 72 -4.88 0.92 -3.22
C ALA A 72 -4.70 0.95 -4.75
N MET A 73 -3.64 0.33 -5.26
CA MET A 73 -3.41 0.19 -6.70
C MET A 73 -4.50 -0.63 -7.40
N ARG A 74 -4.95 -1.73 -6.79
CA ARG A 74 -6.03 -2.55 -7.36
C ARG A 74 -7.34 -1.77 -7.42
N VAL A 75 -7.73 -1.13 -6.32
CA VAL A 75 -8.95 -0.31 -6.25
C VAL A 75 -8.90 0.79 -7.32
N ARG A 76 -7.76 1.46 -7.47
CA ARG A 76 -7.58 2.47 -8.52
C ARG A 76 -7.76 1.89 -9.93
N ARG A 77 -7.16 0.73 -10.22
CA ARG A 77 -7.33 0.07 -11.54
C ARG A 77 -8.76 -0.38 -11.79
N GLU A 78 -9.46 -0.87 -10.77
CA GLU A 78 -10.86 -1.28 -10.89
C GLU A 78 -11.76 -0.07 -11.17
N LEU A 79 -11.50 1.08 -10.53
CA LEU A 79 -12.17 2.34 -10.85
C LEU A 79 -11.87 2.79 -12.28
N GLU A 80 -10.60 2.76 -12.71
CA GLU A 80 -10.19 3.13 -14.08
C GLU A 80 -10.78 2.20 -15.16
N GLN A 81 -11.04 0.92 -14.84
CA GLN A 81 -11.60 -0.06 -15.78
C GLN A 81 -13.13 -0.12 -15.78
N GLY A 82 -13.77 0.14 -14.64
CA GLY A 82 -15.21 0.01 -14.46
C GLY A 82 -16.00 1.31 -14.60
N ALA A 83 -15.35 2.46 -14.39
CA ALA A 83 -15.92 3.78 -14.51
C ALA A 83 -15.51 4.41 -15.86
N GLY A 84 -16.31 5.35 -16.38
CA GLY A 84 -15.84 6.16 -17.51
C GLY A 84 -14.54 6.87 -17.14
N VAL A 85 -13.67 7.15 -18.12
CA VAL A 85 -12.37 7.81 -17.89
C VAL A 85 -12.49 9.12 -17.06
N ASP A 86 -13.68 9.74 -17.06
CA ASP A 86 -14.02 10.97 -16.34
C ASP A 86 -14.50 10.77 -14.87
N GLU A 87 -14.75 9.53 -14.44
CA GLU A 87 -15.33 9.23 -13.11
C GLU A 87 -14.29 8.93 -12.03
N VAL A 88 -13.00 8.88 -12.37
CA VAL A 88 -11.91 8.68 -11.38
C VAL A 88 -11.60 10.02 -10.70
N PRO A 89 -11.91 10.21 -9.40
CA PRO A 89 -11.71 11.49 -8.73
C PRO A 89 -10.23 11.90 -8.70
N GLY A 90 -9.93 13.15 -9.07
CA GLY A 90 -8.56 13.66 -9.11
C GLY A 90 -7.70 13.10 -10.25
N SER A 91 -8.31 12.38 -11.21
CA SER A 91 -7.63 12.01 -12.46
C SER A 91 -7.46 13.21 -13.39
N PHE A 92 -6.44 13.16 -14.26
CA PHE A 92 -6.28 14.18 -15.29
C PHE A 92 -7.51 14.30 -16.18
N ALA A 93 -8.10 13.18 -16.61
CA ALA A 93 -9.29 13.19 -17.44
C ALA A 93 -10.49 13.85 -16.74
N GLY A 94 -10.76 13.50 -15.49
CA GLY A 94 -11.82 14.13 -14.70
C GLY A 94 -11.62 15.65 -14.54
N VAL A 95 -10.38 16.09 -14.30
CA VAL A 95 -10.05 17.53 -14.22
C VAL A 95 -10.28 18.22 -15.57
N ILE A 96 -9.81 17.64 -16.68
CA ILE A 96 -9.99 18.20 -18.03
C ILE A 96 -11.48 18.25 -18.41
N ALA A 97 -12.25 17.20 -18.12
CA ALA A 97 -13.69 17.16 -18.32
C ALA A 97 -14.40 18.25 -17.51
N GLN A 98 -13.97 18.48 -16.26
CA GLN A 98 -14.50 19.54 -15.41
C GLN A 98 -14.14 20.94 -15.93
N MET A 99 -12.94 21.14 -16.46
CA MET A 99 -12.56 22.41 -17.10
C MET A 99 -13.42 22.70 -18.33
N ALA A 100 -13.64 21.69 -19.19
CA ALA A 100 -14.51 21.80 -20.34
C ALA A 100 -15.98 22.11 -19.94
N ALA A 101 -16.49 21.44 -18.90
CA ALA A 101 -17.83 21.69 -18.35
C ALA A 101 -17.98 23.11 -17.78
N ASN A 102 -16.89 23.71 -17.30
CA ASN A 102 -16.85 25.10 -16.83
C ASN A 102 -16.64 26.13 -17.96
N GLY A 103 -16.59 25.68 -19.22
CA GLY A 103 -16.53 26.56 -20.40
C GLY A 103 -15.11 26.94 -20.83
N HIS A 104 -14.06 26.28 -20.32
CA HIS A 104 -12.70 26.50 -20.80
C HIS A 104 -12.45 25.82 -22.15
N SER A 105 -11.79 26.52 -23.07
CA SER A 105 -11.42 25.96 -24.37
C SER A 105 -10.19 25.06 -24.25
N ALA A 106 -10.01 24.16 -25.24
CA ALA A 106 -8.83 23.29 -25.28
C ALA A 106 -7.53 24.11 -25.41
N GLU A 107 -7.56 25.24 -26.12
CA GLU A 107 -6.43 26.15 -26.28
C GLU A 107 -6.05 26.82 -24.95
N GLU A 108 -7.02 27.24 -24.15
CA GLU A 108 -6.78 27.83 -22.82
C GLU A 108 -6.13 26.81 -21.86
N VAL A 109 -6.62 25.58 -21.88
CA VAL A 109 -6.05 24.47 -21.10
C VAL A 109 -4.62 24.17 -21.56
N GLN A 110 -4.39 24.09 -22.87
CA GLN A 110 -3.06 23.83 -23.43
C GLN A 110 -2.06 24.93 -23.05
N ALA A 111 -2.43 26.21 -23.18
CA ALA A 111 -1.57 27.33 -22.81
C ALA A 111 -1.19 27.28 -21.31
N THR A 112 -2.13 26.87 -20.45
CA THR A 112 -1.86 26.69 -19.02
C THR A 112 -0.88 25.53 -18.75
N LEU A 113 -1.02 24.42 -19.47
CA LEU A 113 -0.13 23.26 -19.36
C LEU A 113 1.28 23.56 -19.87
N ASP A 114 1.42 24.41 -20.89
CA ASP A 114 2.72 24.82 -21.44
C ASP A 114 3.58 25.59 -20.42
N GLU A 115 2.95 26.30 -19.49
CA GLU A 115 3.62 27.05 -18.42
C GLU A 115 3.68 26.30 -17.08
N LEU A 116 2.98 25.17 -16.95
CA LEU A 116 2.89 24.41 -15.70
C LEU A 116 4.24 23.80 -15.34
N CYS A 117 4.77 24.18 -14.18
CA CYS A 117 5.98 23.60 -13.61
C CYS A 117 5.71 23.08 -12.19
N VAL A 118 5.92 21.78 -11.98
CA VAL A 118 5.79 21.12 -10.68
C VAL A 118 7.15 20.58 -10.25
N GLY A 119 7.75 21.20 -9.23
CA GLY A 119 9.03 20.78 -8.66
C GLY A 119 8.85 20.19 -7.25
N PRO A 120 8.83 18.86 -7.08
CA PRO A 120 8.76 18.27 -5.76
C PRO A 120 10.10 18.47 -5.03
N THR A 121 10.07 19.08 -3.84
CA THR A 121 11.24 19.16 -2.96
C THR A 121 11.32 17.91 -2.09
N MET A 122 12.26 17.03 -2.40
CA MET A 122 12.54 15.88 -1.54
C MET A 122 13.23 16.33 -0.25
N THR A 123 12.69 15.89 0.88
CA THR A 123 13.27 16.12 2.20
C THR A 123 13.74 14.80 2.80
N ALA A 124 14.71 14.86 3.72
CA ALA A 124 15.11 13.68 4.47
C ALA A 124 13.93 13.21 5.36
N HIS A 125 13.67 11.91 5.38
CA HIS A 125 12.73 11.35 6.33
C HIS A 125 13.32 11.42 7.75
N PRO A 126 12.60 11.92 8.77
CA PRO A 126 13.16 12.22 10.09
C PRO A 126 13.64 10.98 10.88
N THR A 127 13.17 9.79 10.50
CA THR A 127 13.42 8.55 11.26
C THR A 127 13.77 7.35 10.39
N GLU A 128 13.81 7.49 9.06
CA GLU A 128 13.92 6.33 8.14
C GLU A 128 15.06 6.53 7.14
N ALA A 129 16.27 6.10 7.54
CA ALA A 129 17.38 5.88 6.61
C ALA A 129 17.23 4.48 5.98
N LYS A 130 16.23 4.30 5.12
CA LYS A 130 16.08 3.04 4.37
C LYS A 130 17.26 2.91 3.41
N ARG A 131 18.06 1.85 3.55
CA ARG A 131 19.14 1.55 2.59
C ARG A 131 18.50 1.22 1.23
N VAL A 132 19.08 1.73 0.14
CA VAL A 132 18.60 1.51 -1.25
C VAL A 132 18.34 0.02 -1.53
N THR A 133 19.15 -0.88 -0.96
CA THR A 133 19.02 -2.34 -1.09
C THR A 133 17.77 -2.96 -0.46
N VAL A 134 16.94 -2.18 0.23
CA VAL A 134 15.66 -2.62 0.82
C VAL A 134 14.46 -2.18 -0.05
N LEU A 135 14.71 -1.35 -1.07
CA LEU A 135 13.69 -0.88 -2.02
C LEU A 135 13.71 -1.65 -3.37
N GLU A 136 14.77 -2.42 -3.63
CA GLU A 136 14.92 -3.34 -4.77
C GLU A 136 14.37 -4.73 -4.43
#